data_AF-A0A8B8UTC9-F1
#
_entry.id   AF-A0A8B8UTC9-F1
#
_cell.length_a   1.000
_cell.length_b   1.000
_cell.length_c   1.000
_cell.angle_alpha   90.00
_cell.angle_beta   90.00
_cell.angle_gamma   90.00
#
_symmetry.space_group_name_H-M   'P 1'
#
loop_
_entity.id
_entity.type
_entity.pdbx_description
1 polymer ?
#
loop_
_entity_poly.entity_id
_entity_poly.type
_entity_poly.pdbx_seq_one_letter_code
_entity_poly.pdbx_strand_id
1 'polypeptide(L)'
;MDRARALHAYRGLIRAILKYERPSKIINWGNLRKAMLTKLEYSKKQNPKSSHEDTNRQLEKWKRLDPANDRSLNLFIADSKLLRSILQNDIKWEEKVVQRQNIDEIFEHSFDIIKFLDNQREYEELVDRYNPGKKLTQDEKVKRTANVVGLDVPT
;
A
#
# COMPACT_ATOMS: atom_id res chain seq x y z
N MET A 1 -22.89 23.65 -12.58
CA MET A 1 -22.01 23.83 -11.41
C MET A 1 -21.12 22.58 -11.19
N ASP A 2 -20.96 21.73 -12.20
CA ASP A 2 -20.73 20.30 -11.95
C ASP A 2 -19.25 19.89 -12.06
N ARG A 3 -18.43 20.69 -12.76
CA ARG A 3 -17.00 20.43 -12.93
C ARG A 3 -16.21 20.53 -11.61
N ALA A 4 -16.57 21.48 -10.76
CA ALA A 4 -15.90 21.65 -9.45
C ALA A 4 -16.22 20.48 -8.51
N ARG A 5 -17.48 20.03 -8.47
CA ARG A 5 -17.93 18.86 -7.71
C ARG A 5 -17.25 17.58 -8.21
N ALA A 6 -17.14 17.40 -9.54
CA ALA A 6 -16.42 16.28 -10.13
C ALA A 6 -14.94 16.24 -9.78
N LEU A 7 -14.26 17.38 -9.86
CA LEU A 7 -12.85 17.47 -9.46
C LEU A 7 -12.67 17.18 -7.97
N HIS A 8 -13.64 17.57 -7.13
CA HIS A 8 -13.61 17.29 -5.70
C HIS A 8 -13.79 15.79 -5.42
N ALA A 9 -14.80 15.15 -6.01
CA ALA A 9 -15.04 13.71 -5.89
C ALA A 9 -13.83 12.90 -6.39
N TYR A 10 -13.28 13.27 -7.55
CA TYR A 10 -12.09 12.64 -8.12
C TYR A 10 -10.86 12.74 -7.19
N ARG A 11 -10.59 13.94 -6.67
CA ARG A 11 -9.49 14.16 -5.73
C ARG A 11 -9.73 13.39 -4.42
N GLY A 12 -10.97 13.29 -3.98
CA GLY A 12 -11.38 12.50 -2.83
C GLY A 12 -11.08 11.01 -3.03
N LEU A 13 -11.54 10.43 -4.14
CA LEU A 13 -11.31 9.03 -4.50
C LEU A 13 -9.82 8.70 -4.56
N ILE A 14 -9.02 9.51 -5.27
CA ILE A 14 -7.57 9.31 -5.33
C ILE A 14 -6.97 9.33 -3.93
N ARG A 15 -7.32 10.32 -3.10
CA ARG A 15 -6.77 10.41 -1.74
C ARG A 15 -7.17 9.21 -0.89
N ALA A 16 -8.40 8.73 -0.99
CA ALA A 16 -8.89 7.57 -0.24
C ALA A 16 -8.13 6.30 -0.65
N ILE A 17 -8.04 6.03 -1.96
CA ILE A 17 -7.28 4.90 -2.51
C ILE A 17 -5.81 4.97 -2.07
N LEU A 18 -5.18 6.15 -2.17
CA LEU A 18 -3.79 6.33 -1.76
C LEU A 18 -3.58 6.06 -0.26
N LYS A 19 -4.48 6.54 0.59
CA LYS A 19 -4.41 6.29 2.03
C LYS A 19 -4.55 4.80 2.35
N TYR A 20 -5.45 4.11 1.64
CA TYR A 20 -5.69 2.68 1.81
C TYR A 20 -4.51 1.82 1.32
N GLU A 21 -3.93 2.12 0.14
CA GLU A 21 -2.85 1.31 -0.43
C GLU A 21 -1.47 1.60 0.15
N ARG A 22 -1.25 2.79 0.71
CA ARG A 22 0.10 3.20 1.17
C ARG A 22 0.70 2.24 2.20
N PRO A 23 0.00 1.80 3.27
CA PRO A 23 0.57 0.90 4.26
C PRO A 23 1.04 -0.43 3.66
N SER A 24 0.23 -1.06 2.81
CA SER A 24 0.59 -2.35 2.19
C SER A 24 1.78 -2.21 1.24
N LYS A 25 1.85 -1.12 0.45
CA LYS A 25 3.01 -0.82 -0.40
C LYS A 25 4.29 -0.58 0.41
N ILE A 26 4.21 0.15 1.53
CA ILE A 26 5.37 0.36 2.42
C ILE A 26 5.88 -0.99 2.96
N ILE A 27 4.98 -1.87 3.40
CA ILE A 27 5.34 -3.21 3.88
C ILE A 27 6.00 -4.02 2.76
N ASN A 28 5.42 -4.03 1.56
CA ASN A 28 5.97 -4.75 0.41
C ASN A 28 7.37 -4.26 0.03
N TRP A 29 7.57 -2.94 -0.02
CA TRP A 29 8.89 -2.36 -0.26
C TRP A 29 9.88 -2.68 0.86
N GLY A 30 9.43 -2.68 2.12
CA GLY A 30 10.25 -3.10 3.27
C GLY A 30 10.71 -4.55 3.16
N ASN A 31 9.81 -5.45 2.74
CA ASN A 31 10.13 -6.86 2.52
C ASN A 31 11.08 -7.05 1.33
N LEU A 32 10.86 -6.34 0.23
CA LEU A 32 11.75 -6.36 -0.94
C LEU A 32 13.15 -5.86 -0.58
N ARG A 33 13.24 -4.75 0.16
CA ARG A 33 14.52 -4.21 0.66
C ARG A 33 15.26 -5.24 1.50
N LYS A 34 14.59 -5.87 2.46
CA LYS A 34 15.17 -6.95 3.29
C LYS A 34 15.68 -8.11 2.42
N ALA A 35 14.86 -8.60 1.49
CA ALA A 35 15.23 -9.70 0.60
C ALA A 35 16.45 -9.36 -0.26
N MET A 36 16.51 -8.15 -0.82
CA MET A 36 17.64 -7.69 -1.63
C MET A 36 18.92 -7.54 -0.80
N LEU A 37 18.84 -6.98 0.41
CA LEU A 37 19.97 -6.89 1.33
C LEU A 37 20.52 -8.29 1.65
N THR A 38 19.65 -9.22 2.06
CA THR A 38 20.06 -10.61 2.35
C THR A 38 20.71 -11.27 1.13
N LYS A 39 20.14 -11.10 -0.07
CA LYS A 39 20.70 -11.66 -1.31
C LYS A 39 22.10 -11.11 -1.60
N LEU A 40 22.32 -9.81 -1.42
CA LEU A 40 23.62 -9.17 -1.66
C LEU A 40 24.65 -9.58 -0.60
N GLU A 41 24.26 -9.64 0.68
CA GLU A 41 25.13 -10.12 1.77
C GLU A 41 25.52 -11.59 1.58
N TYR A 42 24.57 -12.42 1.17
CA TYR A 42 24.81 -13.82 0.86
C TYR A 42 25.76 -13.99 -0.33
N SER A 43 25.53 -13.24 -1.42
CA SER A 43 26.42 -13.23 -2.58
C SER A 43 27.85 -12.83 -2.23
N LYS A 44 28.02 -11.85 -1.32
CA LYS A 44 29.32 -11.46 -0.78
C LYS A 44 29.99 -12.58 0.00
N LYS A 45 29.25 -13.28 0.86
CA LYS A 45 29.76 -14.43 1.62
C LYS A 45 30.19 -15.60 0.74
N GLN A 46 29.48 -15.85 -0.36
CA GLN A 46 29.81 -16.93 -1.30
C GLN A 46 31.12 -16.68 -2.07
N ASN A 47 31.46 -15.42 -2.38
CA ASN A 47 32.60 -15.09 -3.24
C ASN A 47 33.64 -14.19 -2.55
N PRO A 48 34.28 -14.63 -1.45
CA PRO A 48 35.13 -13.77 -0.61
C PRO A 48 36.39 -13.23 -1.31
N LYS A 49 36.79 -13.83 -2.44
CA LYS A 49 37.96 -13.42 -3.23
C LYS A 49 37.65 -12.42 -4.34
N SER A 50 36.39 -12.13 -4.62
CA SER A 50 35.97 -11.24 -5.71
C SER A 50 35.95 -9.76 -5.26
N SER A 51 36.16 -8.83 -6.18
CA SER A 51 35.96 -7.40 -5.89
C SER A 51 34.48 -7.14 -5.62
N HIS A 52 34.16 -6.63 -4.44
CA HIS A 52 32.78 -6.37 -3.99
C HIS A 52 32.37 -4.90 -4.13
N GLU A 53 33.06 -4.10 -4.94
CA GLU A 53 32.81 -2.67 -5.02
C GLU A 53 31.37 -2.36 -5.46
N ASP A 54 30.88 -3.04 -6.50
CA ASP A 54 29.51 -2.87 -6.97
C ASP A 54 28.46 -3.41 -5.99
N THR A 55 28.73 -4.54 -5.35
CA THR A 55 27.86 -5.10 -4.29
C THR A 55 27.74 -4.14 -3.12
N ASN A 56 28.84 -3.53 -2.69
CA ASN A 56 28.86 -2.54 -1.61
C ASN A 56 28.12 -1.27 -2.03
N ARG A 57 28.31 -0.77 -3.25
CA ARG A 57 27.54 0.36 -3.79
C ARG A 57 26.03 0.07 -3.79
N GLN A 58 25.62 -1.13 -4.20
CA GLN A 58 24.22 -1.53 -4.17
C GLN A 58 23.68 -1.67 -2.74
N LEU A 59 24.44 -2.27 -1.81
CA LEU A 59 24.07 -2.34 -0.40
C LEU A 59 23.82 -0.95 0.18
N GLU A 60 24.70 0.01 -0.08
CA GLU A 60 24.53 1.38 0.40
C GLU A 60 23.30 2.07 -0.21
N LYS A 61 23.00 1.82 -1.50
CA LYS A 61 21.75 2.30 -2.11
C LYS A 61 20.53 1.73 -1.39
N TRP A 62 20.46 0.41 -1.19
CA TRP A 62 19.34 -0.25 -0.54
C TRP A 62 19.22 0.10 0.95
N LYS A 63 20.32 0.37 1.64
CA LYS A 63 20.31 0.85 3.04
C LYS A 63 19.76 2.27 3.14
N ARG A 64 20.05 3.14 2.18
CA ARG A 64 19.59 4.54 2.19
C ARG A 64 18.11 4.71 1.83
N LEU A 65 17.52 3.75 1.12
CA LEU A 65 16.10 3.78 0.78
C LEU A 65 15.24 3.65 2.04
N ASP A 66 14.42 4.67 2.29
CA ASP A 66 13.40 4.66 3.35
C ASP A 66 12.01 4.57 2.71
N PRO A 67 11.38 3.38 2.71
CA PRO A 67 10.10 3.18 2.05
C PRO A 67 8.95 4.03 2.62
N ALA A 68 9.07 4.57 3.83
CA ALA A 68 8.03 5.41 4.42
C ALA A 68 8.09 6.87 3.94
N ASN A 69 9.30 7.37 3.63
CA ASN A 69 9.59 8.78 3.38
C ASN A 69 9.96 9.09 1.92
N ASP A 70 10.41 8.09 1.16
CA ASP A 70 10.83 8.27 -0.23
C ASP A 70 9.62 8.47 -1.17
N ARG A 71 9.41 9.73 -1.59
CA ARG A 71 8.38 10.12 -2.56
C ARG A 71 8.57 9.48 -3.94
N SER A 72 9.78 9.02 -4.25
CA SER A 72 10.17 8.41 -5.52
C SER A 72 9.66 6.99 -5.70
N LEU A 73 9.25 6.30 -4.64
CA LEU A 73 8.88 4.88 -4.68
C LEU A 73 7.49 4.58 -5.27
N ASN A 74 6.91 5.51 -6.06
CA ASN A 74 5.58 5.37 -6.68
C ASN A 74 4.55 4.74 -5.72
N LEU A 75 4.56 5.17 -4.45
CA LEU A 75 3.48 4.88 -3.51
C LEU A 75 2.15 5.43 -4.05
N PHE A 76 2.25 6.38 -4.98
CA PHE A 76 1.17 7.01 -5.70
C PHE A 76 0.78 6.17 -6.91
N ILE A 77 -0.52 5.82 -6.98
CA ILE A 77 -1.19 5.09 -8.05
C ILE A 77 -0.44 5.22 -9.38
N ALA A 78 0.13 4.11 -9.87
CA ALA A 78 0.88 4.04 -11.14
C ALA A 78 0.09 4.64 -12.30
N ASP A 79 -1.24 4.59 -12.18
CA ASP A 79 -2.21 4.95 -13.19
C ASP A 79 -3.09 6.14 -12.79
N SER A 80 -2.54 7.14 -12.08
CA SER A 80 -3.27 8.40 -11.87
C SER A 80 -3.69 9.03 -13.21
N LYS A 81 -2.96 8.74 -14.28
CA LYS A 81 -3.32 9.09 -15.66
C LYS A 81 -4.48 8.25 -16.20
N LEU A 82 -4.56 6.94 -15.91
CA LEU A 82 -5.70 6.13 -16.33
C LEU A 82 -6.96 6.49 -15.55
N LEU A 83 -6.86 6.71 -14.24
CA LEU A 83 -7.98 7.21 -13.45
C LEU A 83 -8.44 8.57 -13.98
N ARG A 84 -7.50 9.45 -14.32
CA ARG A 84 -7.82 10.72 -14.96
C ARG A 84 -8.49 10.53 -16.30
N SER A 85 -8.03 9.61 -17.14
CA SER A 85 -8.62 9.36 -18.45
C SER A 85 -9.98 8.68 -18.35
N ILE A 86 -10.18 7.72 -17.44
CA ILE A 86 -11.47 7.07 -17.19
C ILE A 86 -12.49 8.14 -16.76
N LEU A 87 -12.15 8.96 -15.76
CA LEU A 87 -13.02 10.07 -15.36
C LEU A 87 -13.13 11.20 -16.39
N GLN A 88 -12.18 11.39 -17.30
CA GLN A 88 -12.31 12.39 -18.37
C GLN A 88 -13.13 11.85 -19.56
N ASN A 89 -13.02 10.56 -19.87
CA ASN A 89 -13.66 9.92 -21.01
C ASN A 89 -15.11 9.52 -20.70
N ASP A 90 -15.41 9.08 -19.46
CA ASP A 90 -16.79 8.80 -19.03
C ASP A 90 -17.64 10.07 -18.88
N ILE A 91 -16.96 11.22 -18.84
CA ILE A 91 -17.58 12.53 -18.86
C ILE A 91 -17.34 13.22 -20.20
N LYS A 92 -17.94 12.67 -21.26
CA LYS A 92 -18.49 13.50 -22.34
C LYS A 92 -19.57 14.40 -21.72
N TRP A 93 -19.13 15.51 -21.14
CA TRP A 93 -19.95 16.47 -20.39
C TRP A 93 -21.11 17.04 -21.21
N GLU A 94 -21.08 16.95 -22.55
CA GLU A 94 -22.12 17.54 -23.41
C GLU A 94 -23.30 16.60 -23.68
N GLU A 95 -23.12 15.28 -23.67
CA GLU A 95 -24.18 14.30 -23.99
C GLU A 95 -25.00 13.86 -22.77
N LYS A 96 -24.38 13.71 -21.59
CA LYS A 96 -25.05 13.23 -20.36
C LYS A 96 -25.81 14.30 -19.58
N VAL A 97 -25.67 15.58 -19.92
CA VAL A 97 -26.39 16.69 -19.24
C VAL A 97 -27.91 16.64 -19.47
N VAL A 98 -28.36 15.88 -20.49
CA VAL A 98 -29.78 15.60 -20.73
C VAL A 98 -30.39 14.69 -19.64
N GLN A 99 -29.57 13.94 -18.88
CA GLN A 99 -30.01 13.02 -17.81
C GLN A 99 -29.40 13.36 -16.44
N ARG A 100 -29.68 14.56 -15.92
CA ARG A 100 -29.16 15.05 -14.62
C ARG A 100 -29.23 14.04 -13.45
N GLN A 101 -30.23 13.15 -13.42
CA GLN A 101 -30.36 12.12 -12.39
C GLN A 101 -29.15 11.16 -12.31
N ASN A 102 -28.57 10.76 -13.44
CA ASN A 102 -27.44 9.81 -13.47
C ASN A 102 -26.13 10.41 -12.93
N ILE A 103 -25.97 11.75 -12.98
CA ILE A 103 -24.71 12.40 -12.58
C ILE A 103 -24.61 12.49 -11.06
N ASP A 104 -25.72 12.82 -10.38
CA ASP A 104 -25.76 12.85 -8.92
C ASP A 104 -25.55 11.44 -8.35
N GLU A 105 -26.15 10.40 -8.93
CA GLU A 105 -25.92 9.00 -8.52
C GLU A 105 -24.44 8.59 -8.63
N ILE A 106 -23.76 8.95 -9.72
CA ILE A 106 -22.31 8.68 -9.88
C ILE A 106 -21.48 9.37 -8.78
N PHE A 107 -21.87 10.58 -8.38
CA PHE A 107 -21.20 11.27 -7.28
C PHE A 107 -21.48 10.61 -5.94
N GLU A 108 -22.73 10.25 -5.65
CA GLU A 108 -23.08 9.53 -4.43
C GLU A 108 -22.32 8.20 -4.35
N HIS A 109 -22.27 7.42 -5.44
CA HIS A 109 -21.45 6.21 -5.52
C HIS A 109 -19.96 6.47 -5.29
N SER A 110 -19.43 7.58 -5.81
CA SER A 110 -18.03 7.97 -5.56
C SER A 110 -17.79 8.27 -4.08
N PHE A 111 -18.73 8.92 -3.40
CA PHE A 111 -18.65 9.17 -1.96
C PHE A 111 -18.82 7.90 -1.13
N ASP A 112 -19.69 6.98 -1.54
CA ASP A 112 -19.86 5.68 -0.92
C ASP A 112 -18.56 4.85 -1.00
N ILE A 113 -17.88 4.86 -2.15
CA ILE A 113 -16.58 4.20 -2.31
C ILE A 113 -15.53 4.83 -1.38
N ILE A 114 -15.47 6.17 -1.30
CA ILE A 114 -14.55 6.86 -0.38
C ILE A 114 -14.82 6.40 1.05
N LYS A 115 -16.08 6.41 1.48
CA LYS A 115 -16.50 6.01 2.82
C LYS A 115 -16.20 4.54 3.10
N PHE A 116 -16.43 3.67 2.14
CA PHE A 116 -16.10 2.26 2.23
C PHE A 116 -14.60 2.04 2.45
N LEU A 117 -13.73 2.71 1.67
CA LEU A 117 -12.29 2.59 1.82
C LEU A 117 -11.80 3.11 3.17
N ASP A 118 -12.35 4.22 3.66
CA ASP A 118 -12.02 4.75 4.98
C ASP A 118 -12.45 3.79 6.09
N ASN A 119 -13.66 3.23 6.02
CA ASN A 119 -14.17 2.23 6.97
C ASN A 119 -13.36 0.93 6.93
N GLN A 120 -12.96 0.48 5.75
CA GLN A 120 -12.15 -0.74 5.58
C GLN A 120 -10.79 -0.58 6.24
N ARG A 121 -10.16 0.59 6.12
CA ARG A 121 -8.91 0.91 6.80
C ARG A 121 -9.06 0.91 8.32
N GLU A 122 -10.12 1.54 8.83
CA GLU A 122 -10.42 1.53 10.27
C GLU A 122 -10.64 0.10 10.79
N TYR A 123 -11.38 -0.72 10.03
CA TYR A 123 -11.58 -2.12 10.35
C TYR A 123 -10.24 -2.88 10.43
N GLU A 124 -9.33 -2.69 9.47
CA GLU A 124 -8.01 -3.31 9.52
C GLU A 124 -7.20 -2.88 10.76
N GLU A 125 -7.22 -1.59 11.09
CA GLU A 125 -6.55 -1.05 12.29
C GLU A 125 -7.13 -1.65 13.59
N LEU A 126 -8.45 -1.81 13.68
CA LEU A 126 -9.14 -2.43 14.82
C LEU A 126 -8.81 -3.91 14.92
N VAL A 127 -8.83 -4.64 13.80
CA VAL A 127 -8.46 -6.06 13.76
C VAL A 127 -7.03 -6.25 14.23
N ASP A 128 -6.10 -5.40 13.80
CA ASP A 128 -4.71 -5.46 14.26
C ASP A 128 -4.55 -5.20 15.75
N ARG A 129 -5.32 -4.24 16.29
CA ARG A 129 -5.26 -3.87 17.71
C ARG A 129 -5.84 -4.95 18.63
N TYR A 130 -7.01 -5.49 18.27
CA TYR A 130 -7.76 -6.40 19.14
C TYR A 130 -7.52 -7.88 18.82
N ASN A 131 -7.04 -8.20 17.62
CA ASN A 131 -6.67 -9.56 17.23
C ASN A 131 -5.27 -9.64 16.60
N PRO A 132 -4.21 -9.32 17.37
CA PRO A 132 -2.83 -9.48 16.90
C PRO A 132 -2.49 -10.95 16.57
N GLY A 133 -3.29 -11.90 17.07
CA GLY A 133 -3.17 -13.32 16.78
C GLY A 133 -3.42 -13.70 15.32
N LYS A 134 -4.13 -12.87 14.56
CA LYS A 134 -4.46 -13.17 13.16
C LYS A 134 -3.24 -13.14 12.23
N LYS A 135 -2.25 -12.29 12.52
CA LYS A 135 -1.03 -12.10 11.71
C LYS A 135 0.14 -12.99 12.13
N LEU A 136 0.06 -13.65 13.28
CA LEU A 136 1.10 -14.57 13.75
C LEU A 136 1.13 -15.82 12.87
N THR A 137 2.34 -16.21 12.46
CA THR A 137 2.60 -17.52 11.86
C THR A 137 2.27 -18.62 12.87
N GLN A 138 2.05 -19.85 12.38
CA GLN A 138 1.66 -20.96 13.25
C GLN A 138 2.67 -21.19 14.38
N ASP A 139 3.98 -21.10 14.09
CA ASP A 139 5.04 -21.24 15.08
C ASP A 139 5.00 -20.14 16.15
N GLU A 140 4.74 -18.90 15.74
CA GLU A 140 4.61 -17.78 16.69
C GLU A 140 3.38 -17.92 17.59
N LYS A 141 2.28 -18.48 17.07
CA LYS A 141 1.09 -18.81 17.87
C LYS A 141 1.41 -19.88 18.91
N VAL A 142 2.12 -20.93 18.51
CA VAL A 142 2.53 -22.02 19.41
C VAL A 142 3.45 -21.46 20.51
N LYS A 143 4.48 -20.67 20.15
CA LYS A 143 5.38 -20.02 21.11
C LYS A 143 4.65 -19.09 22.07
N ARG A 144 3.73 -18.25 21.56
CA ARG A 144 2.95 -17.35 22.41
C ARG A 144 2.07 -18.11 23.38
N THR A 145 1.44 -19.18 22.92
CA THR A 145 0.57 -20.02 23.76
C THR A 145 1.40 -20.74 24.83
N ALA A 146 2.55 -21.30 24.46
CA ALA A 146 3.48 -21.93 25.38
C ALA A 146 3.98 -20.95 26.46
N ASN A 147 4.36 -19.72 26.07
CA ASN A 147 4.76 -18.68 27.01
C ASN A 147 3.65 -18.28 27.99
N VAL A 148 2.38 -18.29 27.58
CA VAL A 148 1.23 -18.01 28.46
C VAL A 148 1.09 -19.09 29.54
N VAL A 149 1.44 -20.34 29.23
CA VAL A 149 1.39 -21.47 30.17
C VAL A 149 2.75 -21.79 30.81
N GLY A 150 3.76 -20.95 30.60
CA GLY A 150 5.11 -21.13 31.17
C GLY A 150 5.91 -22.29 30.56
N LEU A 151 5.53 -22.77 29.37
CA LEU A 151 6.26 -23.79 28.61
C LEU A 151 7.18 -23.11 27.58
N ASP A 152 8.39 -23.64 27.41
CA ASP A 152 9.31 -23.20 26.37
C ASP A 152 9.25 -24.15 25.16
N VAL A 153 9.23 -23.59 23.95
CA VAL A 153 9.11 -24.38 22.70
C VAL A 153 10.47 -24.42 22.01
N PRO A 154 11.04 -25.61 21.77
CA PRO A 154 12.27 -25.74 21.02
C PRO A 154 12.11 -25.14 19.61
N THR A 155 13.08 -24.33 19.19
CA THR A 155 13.21 -23.82 17.81
C THR A 155 13.63 -24.88 16.82
#